data_AF-A0A915NCZ8-F1
#
_entry.id   AF-A0A915NCZ8-F1
#
_cell.length_a   1.000
_cell.length_b   1.000
_cell.length_c   1.000
_cell.angle_alpha   90.00
_cell.angle_beta   90.00
_cell.angle_gamma   90.00
#
_symmetry.space_group_name_H-M   'P 1'
#
loop_
_entity.id
_entity.type
_entity.pdbx_description
1 polymer ?
#
loop_
_entity_poly.entity_id
_entity_poly.type
_entity_poly.pdbx_seq_one_letter_code
_entity_poly.pdbx_strand_id
1 'polypeptide(L)'
;MMYTVECPVETLRYYDRKFLTNTFFNSSATYRLDSDVYMPHDALTKITPKTPKEYIWDQKEVLAKVKNKTKFVFQAISHCNSESGRDLITKRMSELIKLDLVGDCYGVYCDLECYNRELVPIVLSRSVFKGMDVPSNAFIALDDFESVNELVEYLRVLQNNTEKYLK
;
A
#
# COMPACT_ATOMS: atom_id res chain seq x y z
N MET A 1 -18.58 -23.07 -1.65
CA MET A 1 -18.00 -21.74 -1.91
C MET A 1 -16.78 -21.58 -1.03
N MET A 2 -15.64 -21.11 -1.57
CA MET A 2 -14.47 -20.74 -0.79
C MET A 2 -14.65 -19.32 -0.27
N TYR A 3 -14.53 -19.13 1.04
CA TYR A 3 -14.51 -17.81 1.65
C TYR A 3 -13.17 -17.63 2.35
N THR A 4 -12.41 -16.61 1.96
CA THR A 4 -11.16 -16.25 2.65
C THR A 4 -10.83 -14.78 2.40
N VAL A 5 -10.31 -14.15 3.45
CA VAL A 5 -9.74 -12.81 3.40
C VAL A 5 -8.21 -12.84 3.50
N GLU A 6 -7.63 -14.05 3.63
CA GLU A 6 -6.20 -14.29 3.59
C GLU A 6 -5.66 -14.21 2.16
N CYS A 7 -4.40 -13.85 2.02
CA CYS A 7 -3.79 -13.81 0.70
C CYS A 7 -3.63 -15.23 0.12
N PRO A 8 -3.59 -15.40 -1.22
CA PRO A 8 -3.51 -16.72 -1.85
C PRO A 8 -2.36 -17.59 -1.34
N VAL A 9 -1.22 -16.96 -1.03
CA VAL A 9 -0.02 -17.63 -0.50
C VAL A 9 -0.29 -18.21 0.89
N GLU A 10 -0.86 -17.40 1.80
CA GLU A 10 -1.14 -17.80 3.17
C GLU A 10 -2.35 -18.74 3.28
N THR A 11 -3.31 -18.62 2.35
CA THR A 11 -4.46 -19.51 2.22
C THR A 11 -4.02 -20.97 2.18
N LEU A 12 -2.95 -21.31 1.43
CA LEU A 12 -2.47 -22.69 1.32
C LEU A 12 -1.87 -23.24 2.63
N ARG A 13 -1.54 -22.41 3.62
CA ARG A 13 -1.10 -22.87 4.94
C ARG A 13 -2.24 -23.45 5.77
N TYR A 14 -3.46 -22.97 5.55
CA TYR A 14 -4.64 -23.36 6.34
C TYR A 14 -5.48 -24.44 5.66
N TYR A 15 -5.26 -24.70 4.37
CA TYR A 15 -6.08 -25.60 3.56
C TYR A 15 -5.26 -26.76 3.00
N ASP A 16 -5.61 -27.99 3.41
CA ASP A 16 -4.98 -29.20 2.88
C ASP A 16 -5.47 -29.48 1.45
N ARG A 17 -4.56 -29.30 0.49
CA ARG A 17 -4.80 -29.51 -0.95
C ARG A 17 -5.09 -30.96 -1.32
N LYS A 18 -4.85 -31.92 -0.43
CA LYS A 18 -5.29 -33.32 -0.63
C LYS A 18 -6.80 -33.45 -0.65
N PHE A 19 -7.49 -32.63 0.15
CA PHE A 19 -8.95 -32.63 0.23
C PHE A 19 -9.55 -31.47 -0.58
N LEU A 20 -8.90 -30.30 -0.53
CA LEU A 20 -9.34 -29.07 -1.20
C LEU A 20 -8.65 -28.92 -2.56
N THR A 21 -9.05 -29.81 -3.47
CA THR A 21 -8.59 -29.80 -4.86
C THR A 21 -9.09 -28.56 -5.61
N ASN A 22 -8.55 -28.30 -6.81
CA ASN A 22 -8.95 -27.14 -7.63
C ASN A 22 -10.44 -27.11 -8.01
N THR A 23 -11.16 -28.23 -7.87
CA THR A 23 -12.58 -28.37 -8.19
C THR A 23 -13.45 -28.51 -6.94
N PHE A 24 -12.89 -28.40 -5.73
CA PHE A 24 -13.65 -28.58 -4.49
C PHE A 24 -14.67 -27.46 -4.29
N PHE A 25 -14.33 -26.24 -4.71
CA PHE A 25 -15.21 -25.08 -4.61
C PHE A 25 -15.68 -24.63 -6.00
N ASN A 26 -17.00 -24.52 -6.17
CA ASN A 26 -17.61 -24.00 -7.41
C ASN A 26 -17.64 -22.47 -7.49
N SER A 27 -17.42 -21.77 -6.37
CA SER A 27 -17.49 -20.31 -6.29
C SER A 27 -16.59 -19.80 -5.16
N SER A 28 -16.21 -18.53 -5.23
CA SER A 28 -15.27 -17.85 -4.33
C SER A 28 -15.81 -16.50 -3.85
N ALA A 29 -15.54 -16.16 -2.59
CA ALA A 29 -15.85 -14.87 -1.98
C ALA A 29 -14.59 -14.32 -1.31
N THR A 30 -13.91 -13.37 -1.97
CA THR A 30 -12.58 -12.87 -1.54
C THR A 30 -12.36 -11.41 -1.95
N TYR A 31 -11.27 -10.81 -1.49
CA TYR A 31 -10.86 -9.45 -1.90
C TYR A 31 -10.33 -9.36 -3.33
N ARG A 32 -10.14 -10.46 -4.06
CA ARG A 32 -9.64 -10.43 -5.44
C ARG A 32 -10.73 -9.99 -6.42
N LEU A 33 -10.36 -9.17 -7.40
CA LEU A 33 -11.27 -8.67 -8.44
C LEU A 33 -11.83 -9.78 -9.35
N ASP A 34 -11.20 -10.95 -9.39
CA ASP A 34 -11.60 -12.10 -10.20
C ASP A 34 -12.42 -13.16 -9.41
N SER A 35 -12.89 -12.82 -8.21
CA SER A 35 -13.76 -13.70 -7.42
C SER A 35 -15.24 -13.57 -7.80
N ASP A 36 -16.02 -14.64 -7.57
CA ASP A 36 -17.46 -14.65 -7.88
C ASP A 36 -18.25 -13.64 -7.03
N VAL A 37 -17.83 -13.48 -5.78
CA VAL A 37 -18.32 -12.46 -4.85
C VAL A 37 -17.15 -11.60 -4.38
N TYR A 38 -17.02 -10.41 -4.96
CA TYR A 38 -15.99 -9.45 -4.57
C TYR A 38 -16.27 -8.90 -3.17
N MET A 39 -15.35 -9.15 -2.24
CA MET A 39 -15.48 -8.78 -0.84
C MET A 39 -14.14 -8.22 -0.30
N PRO A 40 -13.80 -6.97 -0.63
CA PRO A 40 -12.56 -6.36 -0.20
C PRO A 40 -12.60 -5.95 1.27
N HIS A 41 -11.41 -5.83 1.89
CA HIS A 41 -11.26 -5.26 3.23
C HIS A 41 -11.70 -3.79 3.28
N ASP A 42 -11.36 -3.04 2.23
CA ASP A 42 -11.70 -1.63 2.05
C ASP A 42 -11.80 -1.31 0.56
N ALA A 43 -12.46 -0.22 0.21
CA ALA A 43 -12.69 0.15 -1.19
C ALA A 43 -12.38 1.63 -1.45
N LEU A 44 -11.55 1.87 -2.47
CA LEU A 44 -11.40 3.20 -3.04
C LEU A 44 -12.65 3.54 -3.84
N THR A 45 -13.35 4.58 -3.42
CA THR A 45 -14.58 5.04 -4.08
C THR A 45 -14.35 6.41 -4.74
N LYS A 46 -14.98 6.62 -5.90
CA LYS A 46 -14.89 7.92 -6.59
C LYS A 46 -15.60 8.99 -5.76
N ILE A 47 -14.96 10.15 -5.65
CA ILE A 47 -15.61 11.35 -5.12
C ILE A 47 -16.76 11.71 -6.07
N THR A 48 -17.96 11.84 -5.51
CA THR A 48 -19.17 12.26 -6.21
C THR A 48 -19.73 13.51 -5.54
N PRO A 49 -20.69 14.22 -6.17
CA PRO A 49 -21.38 15.33 -5.51
C PRO A 49 -22.12 14.95 -4.21
N LYS A 50 -22.34 13.65 -3.96
CA LYS A 50 -22.94 13.12 -2.73
C LYS A 50 -21.92 12.76 -1.65
N THR A 51 -20.62 12.76 -1.97
CA THR A 51 -19.57 12.45 -1.01
C THR A 51 -19.57 13.50 0.10
N PRO A 52 -19.65 13.10 1.38
CA PRO A 52 -19.65 14.04 2.49
C PRO A 52 -18.37 14.89 2.51
N LYS A 53 -18.49 16.16 2.92
CA LYS A 53 -17.39 17.13 2.84
C LYS A 53 -16.20 16.76 3.72
N GLU A 54 -16.45 16.05 4.82
CA GLU A 54 -15.42 15.52 5.73
C GLU A 54 -14.47 14.51 5.05
N TYR A 55 -14.87 13.91 3.94
CA TYR A 55 -14.02 13.00 3.15
C TYR A 55 -13.36 13.68 1.94
N ILE A 56 -13.63 14.97 1.72
CA ILE A 56 -13.07 15.73 0.60
C ILE A 56 -12.08 16.74 1.15
N TRP A 57 -10.82 16.60 0.79
CA TRP A 57 -9.77 17.51 1.24
C TRP A 57 -9.80 18.82 0.44
N ASP A 58 -9.71 19.95 1.15
CA ASP A 58 -9.55 21.26 0.51
C ASP A 58 -8.11 21.46 0.03
N GLN A 59 -7.93 22.01 -1.17
CA GLN A 59 -6.61 22.19 -1.74
C GLN A 59 -5.70 23.08 -0.88
N LYS A 60 -6.24 24.12 -0.21
CA LYS A 60 -5.46 24.98 0.69
C LYS A 60 -5.02 24.21 1.95
N GLU A 61 -5.88 23.35 2.46
CA GLU A 61 -5.54 22.46 3.58
C GLU A 61 -4.40 21.51 3.18
N VAL A 62 -4.52 20.84 2.03
CA VAL A 62 -3.47 19.95 1.51
C VAL A 62 -2.15 20.71 1.35
N LEU A 63 -2.17 21.91 0.76
CA LEU A 63 -0.98 22.74 0.60
C LEU A 63 -0.34 23.11 1.95
N ALA A 64 -1.15 23.44 2.96
CA ALA A 64 -0.66 23.75 4.30
C ALA A 64 -0.02 22.52 4.96
N LYS A 65 -0.64 21.35 4.82
CA LYS A 65 -0.11 20.09 5.39
C LYS A 65 1.17 19.66 4.72
N VAL A 66 1.23 19.68 3.37
CA VAL A 66 2.43 19.31 2.60
C VAL A 66 3.62 20.21 2.96
N LYS A 67 3.42 21.53 3.13
CA LYS A 67 4.49 22.46 3.54
C LYS A 67 5.09 22.13 4.92
N ASN A 68 4.30 21.54 5.81
CA ASN A 68 4.74 21.18 7.16
C ASN A 68 5.26 19.73 7.26
N LYS A 69 5.26 18.95 6.16
CA LYS A 69 5.77 17.58 6.17
C LYS A 69 7.28 17.59 6.31
N THR A 70 7.77 17.07 7.44
CA THR A 70 9.21 16.91 7.73
C THR A 70 9.66 15.45 7.67
N LYS A 71 8.73 14.51 7.87
CA LYS A 71 9.00 13.07 7.82
C LYS A 71 9.08 12.58 6.38
N PHE A 72 9.99 11.63 6.15
CA PHE A 72 10.39 11.25 4.81
C PHE A 72 9.69 9.97 4.32
N VAL A 73 10.02 8.81 4.88
CA VAL A 73 9.42 7.53 4.51
C VAL A 73 9.03 6.77 5.77
N PHE A 74 7.83 6.20 5.77
CA PHE A 74 7.24 5.45 6.88
C PHE A 74 6.75 4.09 6.38
N GLN A 75 6.95 3.04 7.18
CA GLN A 75 6.37 1.73 6.92
C GLN A 75 5.96 1.06 8.24
N ALA A 76 4.71 0.59 8.29
CA ALA A 76 4.20 -0.27 9.35
C ALA A 76 4.05 -1.71 8.83
N ILE A 77 4.60 -2.68 9.55
CA ILE A 77 4.68 -4.07 9.09
C ILE A 77 4.81 -5.07 10.26
N SER A 78 3.92 -6.07 10.25
CA SER A 78 3.93 -7.17 11.23
C SER A 78 4.17 -8.55 10.62
N HIS A 79 4.10 -8.71 9.30
CA HIS A 79 4.38 -9.98 8.62
C HIS A 79 5.72 -9.93 7.90
N CYS A 80 6.74 -10.56 8.47
CA CYS A 80 8.12 -10.48 8.02
C CYS A 80 8.45 -11.61 7.03
N ASN A 81 9.54 -11.45 6.26
CA ASN A 81 9.98 -12.43 5.26
C ASN A 81 8.86 -12.81 4.27
N SER A 82 8.12 -11.80 3.80
CA SER A 82 7.03 -11.99 2.86
C SER A 82 7.53 -12.49 1.52
N GLU A 83 6.78 -13.39 0.88
CA GLU A 83 7.11 -13.91 -0.46
C GLU A 83 7.16 -12.81 -1.53
N SER A 84 6.49 -11.67 -1.29
CA SER A 84 6.55 -10.49 -2.15
C SER A 84 7.95 -9.87 -2.27
N GLY A 85 8.87 -10.21 -1.37
CA GLY A 85 10.20 -9.61 -1.30
C GLY A 85 10.21 -8.17 -0.79
N ARG A 86 9.07 -7.64 -0.32
CA ARG A 86 8.96 -6.27 0.24
C ARG A 86 10.02 -5.98 1.29
N ASP A 87 10.32 -6.95 2.15
CA ASP A 87 11.30 -6.83 3.22
C ASP A 87 12.73 -6.58 2.69
N LEU A 88 13.07 -7.15 1.53
CA LEU A 88 14.36 -6.94 0.87
C LEU A 88 14.49 -5.50 0.36
N ILE A 89 13.41 -4.94 -0.18
CA ILE A 89 13.36 -3.55 -0.65
C ILE A 89 13.51 -2.60 0.54
N THR A 90 12.74 -2.82 1.62
CA THR A 90 12.87 -2.00 2.83
C THR A 90 14.28 -2.04 3.39
N LYS A 91 14.90 -3.23 3.46
CA LYS A 91 16.28 -3.39 3.91
C LYS A 91 17.24 -2.57 3.03
N ARG A 92 17.14 -2.69 1.71
CA ARG A 92 18.00 -1.94 0.78
C ARG A 92 17.78 -0.43 0.89
N MET A 93 16.54 0.03 1.03
CA MET A 93 16.23 1.45 1.23
C MET A 93 16.79 1.99 2.55
N SER A 94 16.74 1.19 3.63
CA SER A 94 17.24 1.60 4.96
C SER A 94 18.75 1.86 5.00
N GLU A 95 19.50 1.27 4.07
CA GLU A 95 20.95 1.52 3.91
C GLU A 95 21.22 2.89 3.25
N LEU A 96 20.25 3.46 2.54
CA LEU A 96 20.41 4.68 1.73
C LEU A 96 19.77 5.91 2.39
N ILE A 97 18.68 5.71 3.14
CA ILE A 97 17.87 6.76 3.74
C ILE A 97 17.30 6.32 5.09
N LYS A 98 17.00 7.29 5.96
CA LYS A 98 16.31 7.02 7.21
C LYS A 98 14.84 6.67 6.94
N LEU A 99 14.41 5.50 7.41
CA LEU A 99 13.03 5.03 7.36
C LEU A 99 12.43 5.02 8.78
N ASP A 100 11.20 5.48 8.91
CA ASP A 100 10.40 5.31 10.13
C ASP A 100 9.69 3.95 10.08
N LEU A 101 10.30 2.94 10.69
CA LEU A 101 9.87 1.54 10.65
C LEU A 101 9.17 1.13 11.95
N VAL A 102 7.95 0.61 11.85
CA VAL A 102 7.14 0.18 13.00
C VAL A 102 6.44 -1.16 12.73
N GLY A 103 5.92 -1.78 13.79
CA GLY A 103 5.25 -3.08 13.77
C GLY A 103 6.11 -4.23 14.29
N ASP A 104 5.54 -5.43 14.30
CA ASP A 104 6.15 -6.59 14.97
C ASP A 104 7.51 -6.98 14.37
N CYS A 105 7.72 -6.74 13.08
CA CYS A 105 9.00 -7.04 12.42
C CYS A 105 10.17 -6.19 12.95
N TYR A 106 9.87 -5.07 13.60
CA TYR A 106 10.86 -4.15 14.17
C TYR A 106 10.75 -4.02 15.69
N GLY A 107 9.78 -4.70 16.33
CA GLY A 107 9.56 -4.62 17.77
C GLY A 107 9.12 -3.22 18.25
N VAL A 108 8.57 -2.40 17.36
CA VAL A 108 8.12 -1.04 17.68
C VAL A 108 6.61 -0.98 17.58
N TYR A 109 5.94 -0.78 18.72
CA TYR A 109 4.50 -0.61 18.77
C TYR A 109 4.06 0.73 18.15
N CYS A 110 2.94 0.72 17.43
CA CYS A 110 2.35 1.88 16.78
C CYS A 110 0.89 1.98 17.24
N ASP A 111 0.53 3.11 17.85
CA ASP A 111 -0.82 3.42 18.29
C ASP A 111 -1.65 4.08 17.17
N LEU A 112 -2.90 4.46 17.48
CA LEU A 112 -3.79 5.08 16.50
C LEU A 112 -3.21 6.38 15.90
N GLU A 113 -2.52 7.18 16.71
CA GLU A 113 -1.89 8.43 16.26
C GLU A 113 -0.73 8.14 15.30
N CYS A 114 0.06 7.12 15.59
CA CYS A 114 1.13 6.66 14.73
C CYS A 114 0.63 6.19 13.34
N TYR A 115 -0.55 5.57 13.26
CA TYR A 115 -1.18 5.17 11.98
C TYR A 115 -1.87 6.32 11.25
N ASN A 116 -2.33 7.34 11.95
CA ASN A 116 -3.06 8.47 11.36
C ASN A 116 -2.09 9.47 10.70
N ARG A 117 -1.51 9.06 9.56
CA ARG A 117 -0.55 9.85 8.78
C ARG A 117 -1.03 10.04 7.35
N GLU A 118 -0.86 11.26 6.85
CA GLU A 118 -1.12 11.58 5.44
C GLU A 118 0.10 11.20 4.61
N LEU A 119 0.01 10.10 3.90
CA LEU A 119 1.11 9.49 3.15
C LEU A 119 0.74 9.37 1.68
N VAL A 120 1.75 9.50 0.82
CA VAL A 120 1.65 9.05 -0.57
C VAL A 120 2.12 7.60 -0.62
N PRO A 121 1.31 6.65 -1.09
CA PRO A 121 1.69 5.25 -1.14
C PRO A 121 2.88 5.00 -2.07
N ILE A 122 3.83 4.18 -1.61
CA ILE A 122 4.86 3.56 -2.47
C ILE A 122 4.49 2.08 -2.61
N VAL A 123 4.23 1.64 -3.84
CA VAL A 123 3.79 0.26 -4.15
C VAL A 123 4.86 -0.49 -4.93
N LEU A 124 4.82 -1.82 -4.89
CA LEU A 124 5.79 -2.66 -5.59
C LEU A 124 5.64 -2.60 -7.11
N SER A 125 4.40 -2.46 -7.62
CA SER A 125 4.15 -2.38 -9.06
C SER A 125 2.95 -1.51 -9.41
N ARG A 126 3.02 -0.81 -10.55
CA ARG A 126 1.88 -0.15 -11.20
C ARG A 126 0.68 -1.05 -11.35
N SER A 127 0.91 -2.34 -11.62
CA SER A 127 -0.13 -3.32 -11.87
C SER A 127 -1.04 -3.58 -10.67
N VAL A 128 -0.63 -3.21 -9.45
CA VAL A 128 -1.42 -3.38 -8.22
C VAL A 128 -2.78 -2.68 -8.32
N PHE A 129 -2.83 -1.50 -8.95
CA PHE A 129 -4.06 -0.73 -9.16
C PHE A 129 -4.62 -0.87 -10.59
N LYS A 130 -4.11 -1.80 -11.39
CA LYS A 130 -4.60 -2.01 -12.75
C LYS A 130 -6.05 -2.47 -12.72
N GLY A 131 -6.90 -1.83 -13.52
CA GLY A 131 -8.34 -2.12 -13.56
C GLY A 131 -9.11 -1.47 -12.41
N MET A 132 -8.44 -0.71 -11.54
CA MET A 132 -9.08 0.20 -10.60
C MET A 132 -9.03 1.62 -11.15
N ASP A 133 -10.02 2.44 -10.81
CA ASP A 133 -10.08 3.85 -11.23
C ASP A 133 -9.20 4.75 -10.33
N VAL A 134 -7.96 4.31 -10.07
CA VAL A 134 -6.97 5.05 -9.27
C VAL A 134 -6.10 5.88 -10.20
N PRO A 135 -6.01 7.21 -10.01
CA PRO A 135 -5.14 8.06 -10.81
C PRO A 135 -3.67 7.63 -10.73
N SER A 136 -2.96 7.65 -11.85
CA SER A 136 -1.56 7.22 -11.92
C SER A 136 -0.60 8.12 -11.13
N ASN A 137 -0.97 9.36 -10.82
CA ASN A 137 -0.18 10.26 -9.98
C ASN A 137 -0.54 10.16 -8.48
N ALA A 138 -1.45 9.28 -8.08
CA ALA A 138 -1.84 9.13 -6.67
C ALA A 138 -0.87 8.27 -5.84
N PHE A 139 0.09 7.59 -6.48
CA PHE A 139 1.04 6.69 -5.85
C PHE A 139 2.34 6.63 -6.63
N ILE A 140 3.41 6.17 -5.97
CA ILE A 140 4.73 5.94 -6.57
C ILE A 140 4.91 4.44 -6.71
N ALA A 141 5.24 3.95 -7.91
CA ALA A 141 5.47 2.53 -8.13
C ALA A 141 6.97 2.24 -8.23
N LEU A 142 7.43 1.18 -7.58
CA LEU A 142 8.83 0.78 -7.57
C LEU A 142 9.31 0.34 -8.97
N ASP A 143 8.43 -0.27 -9.76
CA ASP A 143 8.72 -0.72 -11.12
C ASP A 143 8.78 0.42 -12.16
N ASP A 144 8.54 1.66 -11.76
CA ASP A 144 8.83 2.84 -12.57
C ASP A 144 10.34 3.20 -12.59
N PHE A 145 11.15 2.55 -11.74
CA PHE A 145 12.58 2.84 -11.55
C PHE A 145 13.45 1.63 -11.88
N GLU A 146 14.63 1.85 -12.45
CA GLU A 146 15.60 0.80 -12.76
C GLU A 146 16.23 0.22 -11.49
N SER A 147 16.29 1.01 -10.41
CA SER A 147 16.89 0.58 -9.14
C SER A 147 16.32 1.30 -7.91
N VAL A 148 16.54 0.69 -6.74
CA VAL A 148 16.21 1.32 -5.43
C VAL A 148 16.97 2.64 -5.22
N ASN A 149 18.18 2.74 -5.75
CA ASN A 149 18.97 3.98 -5.68
C ASN A 149 18.28 5.11 -6.46
N GLU A 150 17.77 4.83 -7.65
CA GLU A 150 17.05 5.81 -8.46
C GLU A 150 15.75 6.25 -7.78
N LEU A 151 14.98 5.31 -7.22
CA LEU A 151 13.80 5.64 -6.40
C LEU A 151 14.18 6.58 -5.24
N VAL A 152 15.25 6.26 -4.50
CA VAL A 152 15.70 7.09 -3.37
C VAL A 152 16.07 8.51 -3.79
N GLU A 153 16.77 8.66 -4.91
CA GLU A 153 17.08 9.99 -5.46
C GLU A 153 15.81 10.75 -5.86
N TYR A 154 14.85 10.07 -6.49
CA TYR A 154 13.56 10.65 -6.79
C TYR A 154 12.83 11.11 -5.53
N LEU A 155 12.80 10.29 -4.47
CA LEU A 155 12.19 10.67 -3.20
C LEU A 155 12.90 11.89 -2.56
N ARG A 156 14.23 11.96 -2.60
CA ARG A 156 14.99 13.14 -2.11
C ARG A 156 14.63 14.42 -2.87
N VAL A 157 14.39 14.32 -4.17
CA VAL A 157 13.89 15.45 -4.98
C VAL A 157 12.50 15.86 -4.53
N LEU A 158 11.60 14.92 -4.29
CA LEU A 158 10.24 15.22 -3.81
C LEU A 158 10.24 15.88 -2.43
N GLN A 159 11.12 15.44 -1.53
CA GLN A 159 11.23 16.02 -0.19
C GLN A 159 11.63 17.50 -0.22
N ASN A 160 12.48 17.89 -1.17
CA ASN A 160 13.03 19.25 -1.27
C ASN A 160 12.26 20.14 -2.26
N ASN A 161 11.30 19.59 -3.01
CA ASN A 161 10.55 20.32 -4.03
C ASN A 161 9.04 20.09 -3.88
N THR A 162 8.40 21.01 -3.15
CA THR A 162 6.95 21.00 -2.91
C THR A 162 6.14 21.03 -4.21
N GLU A 163 6.60 21.73 -5.25
CA GLU A 163 5.89 21.79 -6.53
C GLU A 163 5.87 20.42 -7.21
N LYS A 164 6.98 19.67 -7.17
CA LYS A 164 7.03 18.30 -7.69
C LYS A 164 6.22 17.32 -6.83
N TYR A 165 6.21 17.49 -5.51
CA TYR A 165 5.42 16.65 -4.60
C TYR A 165 3.91 16.76 -4.85
N LEU A 166 3.43 17.92 -5.31
CA LEU A 166 2.01 18.22 -5.51
C LEU A 166 1.47 17.86 -6.91
N LYS A 167 2.33 17.39 -7.82
CA LYS A 167 1.94 17.00 -9.20
C LYS A 167 1.58 15.52 -9.25
#